data_AF-A0A7C5I1A8-F1
#
_entry.id   AF-A0A7C5I1A8-F1
#
_cell.length_a   1.000
_cell.length_b   1.000
_cell.length_c   1.000
_cell.angle_alpha   90.00
_cell.angle_beta   90.00
_cell.angle_gamma   90.00
#
_symmetry.space_group_name_H-M   'P 1'
#
loop_
_entity.id
_entity.type
_entity.pdbx_description
1 polymer ?
#
loop_
_entity_poly.entity_id
_entity_poly.type
_entity_poly.pdbx_seq_one_letter_code
_entity_poly.pdbx_strand_id
1 'polypeptide(L)' 'MYAKRDREHIVAKLEKNEDLVEKLTQLAQEENIKAGMIVSGIGMLKDPEIGYYTGTGYEQKKLEGVYELVSITG' A
#
# COMPACT_ATOMS: atom_id res chain seq x y z
N MET A 1 -3.54 -6.97 10.06
CA MET A 1 -2.71 -5.75 10.17
C MET A 1 -2.55 -5.37 11.64
N TYR A 2 -1.35 -4.97 12.05
CA TYR A 2 -1.08 -4.26 13.30
C TYR A 2 -0.73 -2.81 12.99
N ALA A 3 -1.26 -1.86 13.73
CA ALA A 3 -0.91 -0.45 13.60
C ALA A 3 -0.52 0.13 14.96
N LYS A 4 0.47 1.02 14.97
CA LYS A 4 0.89 1.75 16.16
C LYS A 4 1.16 3.20 15.81
N ARG A 5 0.57 4.11 16.58
CA ARG A 5 0.87 5.54 16.50
C ARG A 5 2.22 5.84 17.17
N ASP A 6 3.07 6.56 16.44
CA ASP A 6 4.34 7.11 16.94
C ASP A 6 4.43 8.59 16.56
N ARG A 7 4.04 9.46 17.50
CA ARG A 7 3.91 10.92 17.29
C ARG A 7 2.97 11.20 16.10
N GLU A 8 3.49 11.85 15.07
CA GLU A 8 2.78 12.21 13.83
C GLU A 8 2.71 11.07 12.81
N HIS A 9 3.37 9.94 13.08
CA HIS A 9 3.38 8.78 12.18
C HIS A 9 2.50 7.66 12.71
N ILE A 10 2.03 6.84 11.79
CA ILE A 10 1.42 5.54 12.09
C ILE A 10 2.28 4.49 11.39
N VAL A 11 2.81 3.56 12.18
CA VAL A 11 3.56 2.41 11.69
C VAL A 11 2.60 1.25 11.56
N ALA A 12 2.38 0.80 10.33
CA ALA A 12 1.50 -0.32 10.01
C ALA A 12 2.30 -1.54 9.54
N LYS A 13 1.96 -2.71 10.06
CA LYS A 13 2.45 -4.01 9.62
C LYS A 13 1.27 -4.82 9.08
N LEU A 14 1.29 -5.09 7.79
CA LEU A 14 0.32 -5.98 7.16
C LEU A 14 0.70 -7.45 7.40
N GLU A 15 -0.30 -8.31 7.48
CA GLU A 15 -0.15 -9.75 7.65
C GLU A 15 -0.27 -10.48 6.31
N LYS A 16 0.16 -11.74 6.30
CA LYS A 16 0.13 -12.58 5.10
C LYS A 16 -1.31 -12.67 4.54
N ASN A 17 -1.43 -12.57 3.22
CA ASN A 17 -2.69 -12.60 2.47
C ASN A 17 -3.62 -11.41 2.69
N GLU A 18 -3.15 -10.33 3.32
CA GLU A 18 -3.89 -9.07 3.33
C GLU A 18 -3.62 -8.27 2.04
N ASP A 19 -4.66 -7.64 1.50
CA ASP A 19 -4.51 -6.68 0.40
C ASP A 19 -3.92 -5.36 0.92
N LEU A 20 -2.92 -4.84 0.21
CA LEU A 20 -2.19 -3.65 0.62
C LEU A 20 -3.08 -2.40 0.62
N VAL A 21 -3.81 -2.17 -0.48
CA VAL A 21 -4.57 -0.93 -0.68
C VAL A 21 -5.82 -0.94 0.20
N GLU A 22 -6.51 -2.07 0.30
CA GLU A 22 -7.67 -2.22 1.17
C GLU A 22 -7.30 -1.98 2.64
N LYS A 23 -6.20 -2.55 3.13
CA LYS A 23 -5.80 -2.37 4.54
C LYS A 23 -5.32 -0.97 4.86
N LEU A 24 -4.60 -0.32 3.95
CA LEU A 24 -4.22 1.09 4.14
C LEU A 24 -5.45 2.00 4.11
N THR A 25 -6.43 1.71 3.26
CA THR A 25 -7.71 2.44 3.22
C THR A 25 -8.50 2.26 4.51
N GLN A 26 -8.59 1.02 5.02
CA GLN A 26 -9.21 0.70 6.29
C GLN A 26 -8.52 1.45 7.45
N LEU A 27 -7.19 1.45 7.49
CA LEU A 27 -6.41 2.16 8.50
C LEU A 27 -6.71 3.66 8.50
N ALA A 28 -6.73 4.29 7.32
CA ALA A 28 -7.04 5.71 7.19
C ALA A 28 -8.45 6.05 7.70
N GLN A 29 -9.43 5.16 7.48
CA GLN A 29 -10.79 5.33 7.99
C GLN A 29 -10.85 5.19 9.51
N GLU A 30 -10.25 4.14 10.07
CA GLU A 30 -10.23 3.85 11.52
C GLU A 30 -9.53 4.96 12.31
N GLU A 31 -8.45 5.51 11.78
CA GLU A 31 -7.66 6.58 12.40
C GLU A 31 -8.16 7.99 12.02
N ASN A 32 -9.28 8.07 11.28
CA ASN A 32 -9.91 9.30 10.79
C ASN A 32 -8.93 10.25 10.04
N ILE A 33 -8.02 9.68 9.27
CA ILE A 33 -7.05 10.41 8.45
C ILE A 33 -7.76 10.95 7.22
N LYS A 34 -7.87 12.27 7.09
CA LYS A 34 -8.46 12.93 5.91
C LYS A 34 -7.45 13.21 4.81
N ALA A 35 -6.20 13.42 5.19
CA ALA A 35 -5.06 13.60 4.31
C ALA A 35 -3.81 13.11 5.05
N GLY A 36 -2.94 12.42 4.33
CA GLY A 36 -1.71 11.86 4.87
C GLY A 36 -0.81 11.41 3.72
N MET A 37 0.40 10.99 4.07
CA MET A 37 1.39 10.49 3.11
C MET A 37 1.89 9.13 3.59
N ILE A 38 1.99 8.18 2.67
CA ILE A 38 2.82 6.98 2.85
C ILE A 38 4.26 7.44 2.68
N VAL A 39 4.92 7.75 3.80
CA VAL A 39 6.31 8.25 3.83
C VAL A 39 7.28 7.21 3.28
N SER A 40 7.06 5.94 3.64
CA SER A 40 7.83 4.80 3.15
C SER A 40 7.11 3.50 3.48
N GLY A 41 7.33 2.47 2.66
CA GLY A 41 6.97 1.10 2.97
C GLY A 41 7.79 0.11 2.16
N ILE A 42 8.00 -1.07 2.72
CA ILE A 42 8.66 -2.21 2.09
C ILE A 42 7.91 -3.49 2.45
N GLY A 43 8.07 -4.55 1.67
CA GLY A 43 7.46 -5.85 1.98
C GLY A 43 7.47 -6.79 0.80
N MET A 44 6.50 -7.70 0.76
CA MET A 44 6.35 -8.70 -0.30
C MET A 44 4.90 -8.73 -0.75
N LEU A 45 4.67 -8.72 -2.06
CA LEU A 45 3.34 -8.82 -2.67
C LEU A 45 3.24 -10.11 -3.49
N LYS A 46 2.04 -10.69 -3.50
CA LYS A 46 1.70 -11.80 -4.37
C LYS A 46 0.76 -11.31 -5.47
N ASP A 47 1.08 -11.69 -6.69
CA ASP A 47 0.34 -11.38 -7.91
C ASP A 47 -0.03 -9.88 -8.09
N PRO A 48 0.90 -8.92 -7.86
CA PRO A 48 0.56 -7.50 -7.85
C PRO A 48 0.15 -6.99 -9.23
N GLU A 49 -0.76 -6.03 -9.24
CA GLU A 49 -1.14 -5.27 -10.43
C GLU A 49 -0.52 -3.86 -10.36
N ILE A 50 0.22 -3.50 -11.40
CA ILE A 50 0.84 -2.18 -11.55
C ILE A 50 0.30 -1.51 -12.81
N GLY A 51 0.31 -0.19 -12.85
CA GLY A 51 -0.11 0.54 -14.04
C GLY A 51 0.68 1.82 -14.28
N TYR A 52 0.69 2.25 -15.53
CA TYR A 52 1.25 3.55 -15.93
C TYR A 52 0.26 4.29 -16.82
N TYR A 53 0.25 5.62 -16.70
CA TYR A 53 -0.61 6.48 -17.50
C TYR A 53 0.02 6.71 -18.88
N THR A 54 -0.76 6.54 -19.94
CA THR A 54 -0.32 6.64 -21.34
C THR A 54 -0.60 8.00 -21.98
N GLY A 55 -1.28 8.91 -21.27
CA GLY A 55 -1.78 10.17 -21.82
C GLY A 55 -3.28 10.13 -22.15
N THR A 56 -3.84 8.94 -22.40
CA THR A 56 -5.27 8.73 -22.69
C THR A 56 -5.97 7.82 -21.69
N GLY A 57 -5.21 7.05 -20.91
CA GLY A 57 -5.73 6.14 -19.90
C GLY A 57 -4.59 5.45 -19.15
N TYR A 58 -4.94 4.46 -18.32
CA TYR A 58 -3.97 3.62 -17.64
C TYR A 58 -3.83 2.29 -18.37
N GLU A 59 -2.60 1.88 -18.66
CA GLU A 59 -2.29 0.50 -18.99
C GLU A 59 -1.91 -0.23 -17.71
N GLN A 60 -2.56 -1.37 -17.49
CA GLN A 60 -2.35 -2.21 -16.32
C GLN A 60 -1.61 -3.48 -16.70
N LYS A 61 -0.73 -3.93 -15.82
CA LYS A 61 0.01 -5.18 -15.93
C LYS A 61 -0.10 -5.93 -14.61
N LYS A 62 -0.76 -7.09 -14.67
CA LYS A 62 -0.71 -8.08 -13.59
C LYS A 62 0.59 -8.87 -13.71
N LEU A 63 1.33 -8.95 -12.62
CA LEU A 63 2.51 -9.81 -12.50
C LEU A 63 2.08 -11.08 -11.79
N GLU A 64 2.35 -12.26 -12.35
CA GLU A 64 2.09 -13.54 -11.66
C GLU A 64 3.35 -13.95 -10.88
N GLY A 65 3.18 -14.33 -9.61
CA GLY A 65 4.25 -14.75 -8.72
C GLY A 65 4.39 -13.90 -7.46
N VAL A 66 5.54 -14.04 -6.79
CA VAL A 66 5.87 -13.35 -5.55
C VAL A 66 6.98 -12.35 -5.82
N TYR A 67 6.76 -11.09 -5.44
CA TYR A 67 7.66 -9.98 -5.71
C TYR A 67 7.95 -9.19 -4.44
N GLU A 68 9.19 -8.74 -4.28
CA GLU A 68 9.57 -7.81 -3.22
C GLU A 68 9.07 -6.40 -3.57
N LEU A 69 8.32 -5.80 -2.66
CA LEU A 69 8.01 -4.38 -2.64
C LEU A 69 9.22 -3.63 -2.07
N VAL A 70 10.11 -3.22 -2.97
CA VAL A 70 11.35 -2.52 -2.60
C VAL A 70 11.11 -1.08 -2.12
N SER A 71 10.00 -0.46 -2.53
CA SER A 71 9.58 0.88 -2.09
C SER A 71 8.11 1.12 -2.43
N ILE A 72 7.40 1.79 -1.52
CA ILE A 72 6.14 2.49 -1.79
C ILE A 72 6.16 3.86 -1.13
N THR A 73 5.65 4.85 -1.85
CA THR A 73 5.38 6.20 -1.37
C THR A 73 4.15 6.74 -2.11
N GLY A 74 3.36 7.60 -1.47
CA GLY A 74 2.13 8.14 -2.05
C GLY A 74 1.33 8.96 -1.07
#